data_AF-X0W7E0-F1
#
_entry.id   AF-X0W7E0-F1
#
_cell.length_a   1.000
_cell.length_b   1.000
_cell.length_c   1.000
_cell.angle_alpha   90.00
_cell.angle_beta   90.00
_cell.angle_gamma   90.00
#
_symmetry.space_group_name_H-M   'P 1'
#
loop_
_entity.id
_entity.type
_entity.pdbx_description
1 polymer ?
#
loop_
_entity_poly.entity_id
_entity_poly.type
_entity_poly.pdbx_seq_one_letter_code
_entity_poly.pdbx_strand_id
1 'polypeptide(L)'
;VWEENQVGIYHTSTLSASDPNSLVEWLNDNGYAFPIEGQEILDYYVQKQWFFVAMKIQHEETINSSENYTGAIQPIGIMFFSDEMIYPLKISTLSVPSWGTEVLIYAFSDERVTFPGATEEYNSIITPDQLKEYPILQSLIDKAFVLTKLRKNFSAEEMDDDLILVPVPKYIALGNIIDLSSPIGQFILLIGVFIFLLKIKKRNI
;
A
#
# COMPACT_ATOMS: atom_id res chain seq x y z
N VAL A 1 24.38 -3.99 8.87
CA VAL A 1 24.30 -3.20 7.61
C VAL A 1 24.68 -4.12 6.47
N TRP A 2 23.86 -4.17 5.41
CA TRP A 2 24.10 -5.01 4.23
C TRP A 2 24.81 -4.25 3.12
N GLU A 3 24.35 -3.02 2.88
CA GLU A 3 24.79 -2.21 1.76
C GLU A 3 24.62 -0.74 2.11
N GLU A 4 25.52 0.10 1.59
CA GLU A 4 25.41 1.54 1.62
C GLU A 4 25.61 2.09 0.21
N ASN A 5 24.74 3.00 -0.20
CA ASN A 5 24.71 3.54 -1.56
C ASN A 5 24.41 5.03 -1.58
N GLN A 6 24.84 5.69 -2.64
CA GLN A 6 24.39 7.04 -3.00
C GLN A 6 23.35 6.96 -4.11
N VAL A 7 22.11 7.30 -3.81
CA VAL A 7 21.01 7.38 -4.78
C VAL A 7 20.65 8.84 -4.96
N GLY A 8 21.28 9.48 -5.95
CA GLY A 8 21.10 10.91 -6.19
C GLY A 8 21.54 11.75 -4.99
N ILE A 9 20.60 12.49 -4.38
CA ILE A 9 20.87 13.30 -3.17
C ILE A 9 20.82 12.50 -1.86
N TYR A 10 20.47 11.21 -1.92
CA TYR A 10 20.29 10.37 -0.75
C TYR A 10 21.50 9.48 -0.52
N HIS A 11 22.05 9.55 0.69
CA HIS A 11 22.83 8.45 1.23
C HIS A 11 21.88 7.43 1.83
N THR A 12 22.02 6.17 1.44
CA THR A 12 21.11 5.09 1.81
C THR A 12 21.88 3.96 2.47
N SER A 13 21.32 3.38 3.53
CA SER A 13 21.84 2.20 4.21
C SER A 13 20.74 1.14 4.27
N THR A 14 21.01 -0.03 3.69
CA THR A 14 20.12 -1.20 3.76
C THR A 14 20.46 -2.02 5.00
N LEU A 15 19.47 -2.26 5.85
CA LEU A 15 19.61 -2.86 7.17
C LEU A 15 18.69 -4.06 7.30
N SER A 16 19.09 -5.01 8.14
CA SER A 16 18.17 -5.95 8.77
C SER A 16 18.55 -6.04 10.24
N ALA A 17 17.62 -6.47 11.07
CA ALA A 17 17.87 -6.70 12.48
C ALA A 17 17.15 -7.96 12.94
N SER A 18 17.74 -8.66 13.90
CA SER A 18 17.10 -9.75 14.65
C SER A 18 16.64 -9.30 16.04
N ASP A 19 17.23 -8.22 16.55
CA ASP A 19 16.84 -7.54 17.77
C ASP A 19 16.42 -6.10 17.41
N PRO A 20 15.17 -5.71 17.68
CA PRO A 20 14.69 -4.36 17.39
C PRO A 20 15.42 -3.25 18.16
N ASN A 21 15.91 -3.52 19.38
CA ASN A 21 16.64 -2.51 20.15
C ASN A 21 17.96 -2.15 19.47
N SER A 22 18.68 -3.17 18.97
CA SER A 22 19.89 -2.98 18.17
C SER A 22 19.64 -2.11 16.93
N LEU A 23 18.46 -2.18 16.30
CA LEU A 23 18.10 -1.32 15.17
C LEU A 23 17.90 0.14 15.61
N VAL A 24 17.20 0.37 16.72
CA VAL A 24 17.00 1.71 17.27
C VAL A 24 18.31 2.35 17.72
N GLU A 25 19.16 1.60 18.39
CA GLU A 25 20.51 2.05 18.76
C GLU A 25 21.30 2.44 17.50
N TRP A 26 21.33 1.58 16.48
CA TRP A 26 22.03 1.90 15.23
C TRP A 26 21.47 3.15 14.57
N LEU A 27 20.14 3.32 14.51
CA LEU A 27 19.51 4.51 13.94
C LEU A 27 19.93 5.77 14.70
N ASN A 28 19.84 5.76 16.02
CA ASN A 28 20.20 6.91 16.86
C ASN A 28 21.71 7.24 16.82
N ASP A 29 22.57 6.23 16.88
CA ASP A 29 24.02 6.39 16.76
C ASP A 29 24.43 6.96 15.40
N ASN A 30 23.66 6.63 14.36
CA ASN A 30 23.81 7.19 13.04
C ASN A 30 22.96 8.46 12.85
N GLY A 31 22.48 9.12 13.90
CA GLY A 31 21.83 10.43 13.81
C GLY A 31 20.45 10.44 13.13
N TYR A 32 19.80 9.29 12.98
CA TYR A 32 18.38 9.20 12.68
C TYR A 32 17.62 9.39 14.00
N ALA A 33 16.84 10.46 14.14
CA ALA A 33 16.07 10.75 15.35
C ALA A 33 14.84 9.83 15.43
N PHE A 34 15.03 8.57 15.82
CA PHE A 34 13.96 7.59 15.90
C PHE A 34 13.21 7.71 17.24
N PRO A 35 11.88 7.89 17.25
CA PRO A 35 11.10 8.07 18.48
C PRO A 35 11.00 6.77 19.28
N ILE A 36 11.02 6.88 20.60
CA ILE A 36 10.94 5.70 21.49
C ILE A 36 9.58 5.01 21.39
N GLU A 37 8.53 5.78 21.10
CA GLU A 37 7.17 5.29 20.86
C GLU A 37 7.09 4.43 19.58
N GLY A 38 8.10 4.50 18.71
CA GLY A 38 8.17 3.74 17.47
C GLY A 38 8.67 2.30 17.60
N GLN A 39 9.08 1.88 18.80
CA GLN A 39 9.70 0.57 19.03
C GLN A 39 8.80 -0.58 18.57
N GLU A 40 7.52 -0.58 18.95
CA GLU A 40 6.57 -1.65 18.60
C GLU A 40 6.40 -1.84 17.08
N ILE A 41 6.59 -0.76 16.31
CA ILE A 41 6.51 -0.79 14.85
C ILE A 41 7.74 -1.47 14.26
N LEU A 42 8.95 -1.19 14.78
CA LEU A 42 10.15 -1.92 14.36
C LEU A 42 10.11 -3.38 14.77
N ASP A 43 9.61 -3.68 15.97
CA ASP A 43 9.42 -5.06 16.44
C ASP A 43 8.58 -5.88 15.45
N TYR A 44 7.48 -5.30 14.96
CA TYR A 44 6.61 -5.91 13.96
C TYR A 44 7.38 -6.28 12.67
N TYR A 45 8.18 -5.35 12.13
CA TYR A 45 8.91 -5.59 10.88
C TYR A 45 10.11 -6.53 11.07
N VAL A 46 10.80 -6.46 12.22
CA VAL A 46 11.88 -7.39 12.57
C VAL A 46 11.37 -8.82 12.70
N GLN A 47 10.22 -9.02 13.35
CA GLN A 47 9.59 -10.35 13.46
C GLN A 47 9.20 -10.92 12.09
N LYS A 48 8.76 -10.06 11.16
CA LYS A 48 8.48 -10.42 9.77
C LYS A 48 9.73 -10.50 8.89
N GLN A 49 10.94 -10.34 9.47
CA GLN A 49 12.23 -10.40 8.78
C GLN A 49 12.36 -9.40 7.62
N TRP A 50 11.75 -8.23 7.75
CA TRP A 50 11.87 -7.17 6.76
C TRP A 50 13.27 -6.56 6.77
N PHE A 51 13.64 -6.02 5.61
CA PHE A 51 14.76 -5.11 5.48
C PHE A 51 14.27 -3.67 5.67
N PHE A 52 15.16 -2.82 6.16
CA PHE A 52 14.94 -1.40 6.36
C PHE A 52 15.88 -0.62 5.47
N VAL A 53 15.39 0.46 4.86
CA VAL A 53 16.23 1.40 4.10
C VAL A 53 16.24 2.72 4.87
N ALA A 54 17.37 3.02 5.51
CA ALA A 54 17.57 4.29 6.18
C ALA A 54 18.18 5.29 5.17
N MET A 55 17.64 6.51 5.10
CA MET A 55 18.00 7.49 4.08
C MET A 55 18.30 8.85 4.70
N LYS A 56 19.41 9.47 4.29
CA LYS A 56 19.77 10.85 4.64
C LYS A 56 19.96 11.68 3.40
N ILE A 57 19.47 12.91 3.43
CA ILE A 57 19.79 13.89 2.39
C ILE A 57 21.20 14.41 2.66
N GLN A 58 22.09 14.25 1.69
CA GLN A 58 23.39 14.91 1.72
C GLN A 58 23.27 16.29 1.11
N HIS A 59 23.54 17.31 1.92
CA HIS A 59 23.65 18.69 1.46
C HIS A 59 25.10 18.96 1.06
N GLU A 60 25.54 18.44 -0.09
CA GLU A 60 26.84 18.85 -0.63
C GLU A 60 26.67 19.95 -1.67
N GLU A 61 27.38 21.06 -1.42
CA GLU A 61 27.60 22.24 -2.25
C GLU A 61 28.31 21.93 -3.60
N THR A 62 28.16 20.73 -4.18
CA THR A 62 28.92 20.31 -5.36
C THR A 62 28.12 19.39 -6.28
N ILE A 63 27.04 19.92 -6.85
CA ILE A 63 26.74 19.57 -8.24
C ILE A 63 26.96 20.82 -9.08
N ASN A 64 28.12 20.88 -9.71
CA ASN A 64 28.44 21.82 -10.79
C ASN A 64 27.61 21.48 -12.04
N SER A 65 26.29 21.55 -11.94
CA SER A 65 25.40 21.52 -13.08
C SER A 65 24.50 22.74 -12.99
N SER A 66 24.82 23.71 -13.84
CA SER A 66 24.14 24.97 -14.09
C SER A 66 22.74 24.78 -14.69
N GLU A 67 21.94 23.85 -14.16
CA GLU A 67 20.55 23.62 -14.56
C GLU A 67 19.71 23.35 -13.32
N ASN A 68 19.21 24.45 -12.73
CA ASN A 68 17.98 24.50 -11.94
C ASN A 68 17.77 23.39 -10.89
N TYR A 69 18.47 23.47 -9.76
CA TYR A 69 17.98 22.86 -8.52
C TYR A 69 16.69 23.58 -8.09
N THR A 70 15.53 23.03 -8.43
CA THR A 70 14.20 23.59 -8.08
C THR A 70 13.70 23.18 -6.69
N GLY A 71 14.54 22.55 -5.86
CA GLY A 71 14.11 22.00 -4.56
C GLY A 71 13.22 20.76 -4.67
N ALA A 72 13.11 20.15 -5.86
CA ALA A 72 12.37 18.91 -6.05
C ALA A 72 13.14 17.71 -5.47
N ILE A 73 12.57 17.09 -4.43
CA ILE A 73 12.94 15.77 -3.92
C ILE A 73 12.93 14.77 -5.08
N GLN A 74 14.03 14.04 -5.27
CA GLN A 74 14.12 13.03 -6.33
C GLN A 74 13.27 11.80 -5.95
N PRO A 75 12.49 11.22 -6.87
CA PRO A 75 11.73 10.01 -6.59
C PRO A 75 12.68 8.83 -6.34
N ILE A 76 12.28 7.96 -5.42
CA ILE A 76 13.06 6.78 -5.02
C ILE A 76 12.30 5.54 -5.47
N GLY A 77 13.00 4.61 -6.11
CA GLY A 77 12.50 3.27 -6.40
C GLY A 77 13.04 2.28 -5.39
N ILE A 78 12.16 1.44 -4.83
CA ILE A 78 12.53 0.31 -3.97
C ILE A 78 11.97 -0.94 -4.62
N MET A 79 12.81 -1.97 -4.76
CA MET A 79 12.44 -3.26 -5.34
C MET A 79 12.77 -4.37 -4.36
N PHE A 80 11.81 -5.24 -4.11
CA PHE A 80 11.95 -6.40 -3.23
C PHE A 80 11.02 -7.51 -3.71
N PHE A 81 11.30 -8.75 -3.29
CA PHE A 81 10.46 -9.91 -3.59
C PHE A 81 9.41 -10.08 -2.50
N SER A 82 8.18 -10.39 -2.91
CA SER A 82 7.04 -10.66 -2.03
C SER A 82 6.07 -11.60 -2.74
N ASP A 83 5.40 -12.46 -1.97
CA ASP A 83 4.33 -13.32 -2.46
C ASP A 83 3.01 -12.54 -2.63
N GLU A 84 2.91 -11.37 -2.01
CA GLU A 84 1.74 -10.49 -2.04
C GLU A 84 2.11 -9.10 -2.58
N MET A 85 1.15 -8.43 -3.23
CA MET A 85 1.28 -7.03 -3.62
C MET A 85 1.07 -6.14 -2.39
N ILE A 86 2.14 -5.97 -1.62
CA ILE A 86 2.15 -5.30 -0.32
C ILE A 86 2.73 -3.88 -0.42
N TYR A 87 2.07 -2.93 0.24
CA TYR A 87 2.60 -1.61 0.53
C TYR A 87 2.80 -1.48 2.05
N PRO A 88 4.03 -1.22 2.55
CA PRO A 88 4.33 -1.21 3.98
C PRO A 88 3.75 0.03 4.65
N LEU A 89 2.45 0.03 4.93
CA LEU A 89 1.74 1.18 5.46
C LEU A 89 2.04 1.40 6.94
N LYS A 90 2.19 0.32 7.72
CA LYS A 90 2.29 0.41 9.18
C LYS A 90 3.46 1.26 9.65
N ILE A 91 4.61 1.24 8.97
CA ILE A 91 5.77 2.10 9.26
C ILE A 91 5.41 3.60 9.22
N SER A 92 4.39 3.99 8.43
CA SER A 92 3.97 5.38 8.24
C SER A 92 3.30 5.97 9.48
N THR A 93 2.81 5.14 10.41
CA THR A 93 2.26 5.58 11.71
C THR A 93 3.24 6.45 12.50
N LEU A 94 4.55 6.26 12.32
CA LEU A 94 5.60 7.06 12.98
C LEU A 94 5.57 8.54 12.58
N SER A 95 4.96 8.87 11.45
CA SER A 95 5.03 10.20 10.83
C SER A 95 3.67 10.77 10.45
N VAL A 96 2.58 10.02 10.66
CA VAL A 96 1.23 10.45 10.32
C VAL A 96 0.79 11.59 11.24
N PRO A 97 0.28 12.71 10.71
CA PRO A 97 -0.27 13.77 11.55
C PRO A 97 -1.63 13.37 12.14
N SER A 98 -2.09 14.08 13.16
CA SER A 98 -3.34 13.76 13.87
C SER A 98 -4.60 13.78 12.99
N TRP A 99 -4.57 14.50 11.86
CA TRP A 99 -5.67 14.54 10.88
C TRP A 99 -5.56 13.46 9.79
N GLY A 100 -4.59 12.56 9.90
CA GLY A 100 -4.34 11.50 8.93
C GLY A 100 -3.48 11.94 7.74
N THR A 101 -3.12 10.97 6.90
CA THR A 101 -2.36 11.21 5.67
C THR A 101 -3.07 10.60 4.46
N GLU A 102 -2.85 11.21 3.31
CA GLU A 102 -3.32 10.69 2.05
C GLU A 102 -2.33 9.65 1.51
N VAL A 103 -2.86 8.51 1.09
CA VAL A 103 -2.11 7.48 0.37
C VAL A 103 -2.71 7.35 -1.03
N LEU A 104 -1.86 7.57 -2.04
CA LEU A 104 -2.18 7.42 -3.45
C LEU A 104 -1.30 6.34 -4.06
N ILE A 105 -1.91 5.24 -4.49
CA ILE A 105 -1.23 4.08 -5.06
C ILE A 105 -1.59 3.94 -6.53
N TYR A 106 -0.55 3.80 -7.37
CA TYR A 106 -0.67 3.36 -8.76
C TYR A 106 -0.14 1.94 -8.86
N ALA A 107 -1.02 1.00 -9.19
CA ALA A 107 -0.68 -0.42 -9.27
C ALA A 107 -0.74 -0.90 -10.73
N PHE A 108 0.36 -1.46 -11.22
CA PHE A 108 0.42 -2.19 -12.48
C PHE A 108 0.34 -3.70 -12.17
N SER A 109 -0.69 -4.37 -12.68
CA SER A 109 -0.94 -5.79 -12.42
C SER A 109 -1.68 -6.47 -13.57
N ASP A 110 -1.65 -7.81 -13.64
CA ASP A 110 -2.35 -8.57 -14.68
C ASP A 110 -3.89 -8.37 -14.62
N GLU A 111 -4.41 -8.15 -13.42
CA GLU A 111 -5.82 -7.86 -13.17
C GLU A 111 -5.98 -6.55 -12.40
N ARG A 112 -7.18 -5.97 -12.43
CA ARG A 112 -7.54 -4.80 -11.62
C ARG A 112 -7.46 -5.17 -10.13
N VAL A 113 -6.85 -4.32 -9.31
CA VAL A 113 -6.67 -4.54 -7.87
C VAL A 113 -7.32 -3.44 -7.02
N THR A 114 -7.60 -3.73 -5.76
CA THR A 114 -8.14 -2.78 -4.78
C THR A 114 -7.61 -3.09 -3.38
N PHE A 115 -7.91 -2.25 -2.40
CA PHE A 115 -7.70 -2.53 -0.98
C PHE A 115 -8.88 -1.97 -0.16
N PRO A 116 -9.09 -2.43 1.09
CA PRO A 116 -10.23 -2.03 1.90
C PRO A 116 -10.36 -0.50 2.07
N GLY A 117 -11.51 0.04 1.67
CA GLY A 117 -11.81 1.47 1.74
C GLY A 117 -11.15 2.33 0.67
N ALA A 118 -10.45 1.74 -0.31
CA ALA A 118 -9.90 2.49 -1.44
C ALA A 118 -11.01 3.11 -2.28
N THR A 119 -10.84 4.38 -2.64
CA THR A 119 -11.55 4.97 -3.77
C THR A 119 -10.73 4.71 -5.02
N GLU A 120 -11.32 4.01 -5.98
CA GLU A 120 -10.71 3.88 -7.30
C GLU A 120 -11.01 5.11 -8.15
N GLU A 121 -9.94 5.80 -8.57
CA GLU A 121 -10.04 6.99 -9.41
C GLU A 121 -9.82 6.69 -10.88
N TYR A 122 -9.15 5.58 -11.19
CA TYR A 122 -8.82 5.21 -12.56
C TYR A 122 -8.53 3.71 -12.68
N ASN A 123 -8.99 3.09 -13.75
CA ASN A 123 -8.49 1.80 -14.21
C ASN A 123 -8.45 1.75 -15.75
N SER A 124 -7.36 1.25 -16.33
CA SER A 124 -7.26 0.98 -17.77
C SER A 124 -6.14 -0.01 -18.05
N ILE A 125 -6.23 -0.71 -19.19
CA ILE A 125 -5.09 -1.43 -19.74
C ILE A 125 -4.09 -0.41 -20.28
N ILE A 126 -2.83 -0.53 -19.88
CA ILE A 126 -1.70 0.28 -20.32
C ILE A 126 -0.67 -0.63 -20.99
N THR A 127 -0.22 -0.23 -22.18
CA THR A 127 0.84 -0.89 -22.94
C THR A 127 2.16 -0.15 -22.79
N PRO A 128 3.32 -0.81 -22.94
CA PRO A 128 4.62 -0.15 -22.88
C PRO A 128 4.74 1.03 -23.86
N ASP A 129 4.09 0.95 -25.02
CA ASP A 129 4.07 2.02 -26.01
C ASP A 129 3.39 3.32 -25.53
N GLN A 130 2.41 3.21 -24.62
CA GLN A 130 1.73 4.37 -24.04
C GLN A 130 2.57 5.09 -22.98
N LEU A 131 3.65 4.47 -22.50
CA LEU A 131 4.57 5.04 -21.50
C LEU A 131 5.86 5.60 -22.11
N LYS A 132 5.92 5.83 -23.42
CA LYS A 132 7.12 6.35 -24.11
C LYS A 132 7.66 7.67 -23.53
N GLU A 133 6.77 8.50 -23.01
CA GLU A 133 7.13 9.77 -22.36
C GLU A 133 7.65 9.59 -20.92
N TYR A 134 7.54 8.38 -20.37
CA TYR A 134 7.93 8.01 -19.00
C TYR A 134 8.91 6.83 -19.01
N PRO A 135 10.18 7.04 -19.41
CA PRO A 135 11.13 5.95 -19.68
C PRO A 135 11.38 5.03 -18.48
N ILE A 136 11.38 5.58 -17.25
CA ILE A 136 11.51 4.77 -16.03
C ILE A 136 10.32 3.83 -15.89
N LEU A 137 9.08 4.33 -16.03
CA LEU A 137 7.89 3.49 -15.92
C LEU A 137 7.81 2.48 -17.07
N GLN A 138 8.18 2.89 -18.28
CA GLN A 138 8.27 1.99 -19.43
C GLN A 138 9.25 0.84 -19.19
N SER A 139 10.40 1.10 -18.55
CA SER A 139 11.38 0.03 -18.24
C SER A 139 10.90 -0.97 -17.19
N LEU A 140 9.86 -0.64 -16.41
CA LEU A 140 9.31 -1.49 -15.37
C LEU A 140 8.20 -2.42 -15.87
N ILE A 141 7.72 -2.23 -17.10
CA ILE A 141 6.69 -3.10 -17.70
C ILE A 141 7.16 -3.68 -19.04
N ASP A 142 6.99 -4.99 -19.22
CA ASP A 142 7.41 -5.72 -20.42
C ASP A 142 6.25 -6.11 -21.34
N LYS A 143 5.01 -6.01 -20.83
CA LYS A 143 3.77 -6.33 -21.53
C LYS A 143 2.65 -5.36 -21.12
N ALA A 144 1.46 -5.58 -21.65
CA ALA A 144 0.28 -4.84 -21.23
C ALA A 144 -0.16 -5.25 -19.82
N PHE A 145 -0.42 -4.27 -18.96
CA PHE A 145 -0.95 -4.47 -17.61
C PHE A 145 -2.19 -3.61 -17.37
N VAL A 146 -3.00 -3.97 -16.38
CA VAL A 146 -4.02 -3.09 -15.83
C VAL A 146 -3.35 -2.11 -14.88
N LEU A 147 -3.43 -0.82 -15.20
CA LEU A 147 -3.09 0.27 -14.27
C LEU A 147 -4.33 0.60 -13.45
N THR A 148 -4.22 0.52 -12.13
CA THR A 148 -5.26 0.99 -11.20
C THR A 148 -4.72 2.14 -10.34
N LYS A 149 -5.49 3.22 -10.20
CA LYS A 149 -5.21 4.35 -9.32
C LYS A 149 -6.16 4.33 -8.13
N LEU A 150 -5.60 4.17 -6.94
CA LEU A 150 -6.33 4.01 -5.69
C LEU A 150 -5.96 5.11 -4.71
N ARG A 151 -6.95 5.77 -4.11
CA ARG A 151 -6.76 6.82 -3.10
C ARG A 151 -7.51 6.48 -1.83
N LYS A 152 -6.88 6.69 -0.68
CA LYS A 152 -7.53 6.69 0.63
C LYS A 152 -6.79 7.63 1.59
N ASN A 153 -7.54 8.34 2.43
CA ASN A 153 -6.98 9.00 3.61
C ASN A 153 -7.00 8.01 4.78
N PHE A 154 -5.87 7.88 5.47
CA PHE A 154 -5.70 6.99 6.61
C PHE A 154 -5.46 7.80 7.87
N SER A 155 -6.20 7.48 8.93
CA SER A 155 -5.83 7.88 10.29
C SER A 155 -4.71 6.98 10.83
N ALA A 156 -4.07 7.38 11.94
CA ALA A 156 -3.06 6.55 12.61
C ALA A 156 -3.61 5.18 13.05
N GLU A 157 -4.87 5.14 13.48
CA GLU A 157 -5.54 3.92 13.95
C GLU A 157 -5.80 2.91 12.82
N GLU A 158 -5.94 3.38 11.58
CA GLU A 158 -6.16 2.52 10.40
C GLU A 158 -4.85 1.98 9.80
N MET A 159 -3.69 2.40 10.30
CA MET A 159 -2.37 1.97 9.84
C MET A 159 -1.77 0.92 10.79
N ASP A 160 -2.60 0.06 11.38
CA ASP A 160 -2.18 -0.99 12.30
C ASP A 160 -1.61 -2.23 11.59
N ASP A 161 -1.74 -2.32 10.27
CA ASP A 161 -1.16 -3.34 9.38
C ASP A 161 -0.74 -2.76 8.03
N ASP A 162 -0.01 -3.56 7.23
CA ASP A 162 0.39 -3.21 5.87
C ASP A 162 -0.76 -3.37 4.87
N LEU A 163 -0.73 -2.59 3.77
CA LEU A 163 -1.77 -2.69 2.75
C LEU A 163 -1.48 -3.83 1.79
N ILE A 164 -2.39 -4.80 1.73
CA ILE A 164 -2.40 -5.84 0.70
C ILE A 164 -3.36 -5.42 -0.41
N LEU A 165 -2.84 -5.29 -1.62
CA LEU A 165 -3.65 -5.08 -2.82
C LEU A 165 -4.16 -6.43 -3.30
N VAL A 166 -5.48 -6.54 -3.41
CA VAL A 166 -6.17 -7.77 -3.81
C VAL A 166 -6.87 -7.59 -5.15
N PRO A 167 -6.96 -8.64 -6.00
CA PRO A 167 -7.73 -8.58 -7.23
C PRO A 167 -9.20 -8.21 -6.98
N VAL A 168 -9.76 -7.34 -7.82
CA VAL A 168 -11.19 -7.04 -7.82
C VAL A 168 -11.91 -8.25 -8.46
N PRO A 169 -12.86 -8.90 -7.76
CA PRO A 169 -13.62 -9.99 -8.36
C PRO A 169 -14.31 -9.52 -9.64
N LYS A 170 -14.15 -10.27 -10.74
CA LYS A 170 -14.81 -9.98 -12.04
C LYS A 170 -16.34 -9.93 -11.93
N TYR A 171 -16.91 -10.53 -10.88
CA TYR A 171 -18.33 -10.51 -10.57
C TYR A 171 -18.52 -9.98 -9.15
N ILE A 172 -18.90 -8.71 -9.02
CA ILE A 172 -19.58 -8.25 -7.81
C ILE A 172 -20.98 -8.84 -7.89
N ALA A 173 -21.25 -9.93 -7.17
CA ALA A 173 -22.63 -10.23 -6.82
C ALA A 173 -23.09 -9.04 -5.98
N LEU A 174 -23.79 -8.09 -6.60
CA LEU A 174 -24.52 -7.01 -5.93
C LEU A 174 -25.65 -7.67 -5.13
N GLY A 175 -25.28 -8.32 -4.04
CA GLY A 175 -26.20 -8.72 -2.98
C GLY A 175 -26.56 -7.50 -2.17
N ASN A 176 -27.14 -6.48 -2.82
CA ASN A 176 -27.84 -5.45 -2.07
C ASN A 176 -29.09 -6.12 -1.49
N ILE A 177 -29.15 -6.21 -0.16
CA ILE A 177 -30.41 -6.51 0.53
C ILE A 177 -31.29 -5.28 0.31
N ILE A 178 -32.16 -5.35 -0.70
CA ILE A 178 -33.24 -4.39 -0.86
C ILE A 178 -34.33 -4.81 0.13
N ASP A 179 -34.57 -4.00 1.16
CA ASP A 179 -35.75 -4.16 2.01
C ASP A 179 -37.00 -3.82 1.19
N LEU A 180 -37.65 -4.87 0.66
CA LEU A 180 -38.88 -4.74 -0.11
C LEU A 180 -40.12 -4.64 0.78
N SER A 181 -39.99 -4.42 2.10
CA SER A 181 -41.06 -4.21 3.09
C SER A 181 -42.49 -4.49 2.57
N SER A 182 -42.73 -5.76 2.23
CA SER A 182 -44.00 -6.22 1.71
C SER A 182 -44.76 -6.81 2.90
N PRO A 183 -46.01 -6.42 3.15
CA PRO A 183 -46.77 -6.83 4.34
C PRO A 183 -47.22 -8.31 4.30
N ILE A 184 -46.64 -9.13 3.41
CA ILE A 184 -47.02 -10.53 3.20
C ILE A 184 -45.89 -11.40 3.74
N GLY A 185 -46.22 -12.35 4.63
CA GLY A 185 -45.26 -13.21 5.34
C GLY A 185 -44.53 -14.25 4.48
N GLN A 186 -43.84 -13.81 3.43
CA GLN A 186 -42.95 -14.58 2.57
C GLN A 186 -41.75 -13.71 2.20
N PHE A 187 -40.54 -14.12 2.60
CA PHE A 187 -39.30 -13.50 2.16
C PHE A 187 -38.77 -14.26 0.94
N ILE A 188 -38.36 -13.51 -0.09
CA ILE A 188 -37.66 -14.06 -1.26
C ILE A 188 -36.18 -13.70 -1.09
N LEU A 189 -35.34 -14.71 -0.83
CA LEU A 189 -33.89 -14.55 -0.83
C LEU A 189 -33.37 -14.93 -2.22
N LEU A 190 -32.97 -13.94 -3.02
CA LEU A 190 -32.34 -14.17 -4.32
C LEU A 190 -30.83 -14.29 -4.11
N ILE A 191 -30.37 -15.52 -3.88
CA ILE A 191 -28.96 -15.90 -4.06
C ILE A 191 -28.92 -16.84 -5.25
N GLY A 192 -28.13 -16.49 -6.27
CA GLY A 192 -27.85 -17.23 -7.52
C GLY A 192 -28.64 -18.52 -7.78
N VAL A 193 -29.64 -18.43 -8.67
CA VAL A 193 -30.29 -19.52 -9.44
C VAL A 193 -30.97 -20.68 -8.67
N PHE A 194 -30.88 -20.77 -7.35
CA PHE A 194 -31.66 -21.74 -6.58
C PHE A 194 -32.81 -21.08 -5.80
N ILE A 195 -34.05 -21.46 -6.12
CA ILE A 195 -35.24 -21.04 -5.37
C ILE A 195 -35.46 -22.04 -4.22
N PHE A 196 -35.16 -21.63 -2.99
CA PHE A 196 -35.55 -22.37 -1.79
C PHE A 196 -36.89 -21.83 -1.24
N LEU A 197 -37.94 -22.66 -1.25
CA LEU A 197 -39.20 -22.38 -0.59
C LEU A 197 -39.20 -22.99 0.82
N LEU A 198 -38.97 -22.17 1.84
CA LEU A 198 -39.08 -22.59 3.25
C LEU A 198 -40.46 -22.22 3.80
N LYS A 199 -41.32 -23.24 4.01
CA LYS A 199 -42.62 -23.07 4.66
C LYS A 199 -42.48 -23.27 6.17
N ILE A 200 -42.41 -22.18 6.93
CA ILE A 200 -42.43 -22.27 8.39
C ILE A 200 -43.86 -22.58 8.83
N LYS A 201 -44.10 -23.83 9.23
CA LYS A 201 -45.34 -24.23 9.91
C LYS A 201 -45.20 -23.83 11.38
N LYS A 202 -46.01 -22.87 11.85
CA LYS A 202 -46.15 -22.63 13.29
C LYS A 202 -46.61 -23.95 13.94
N ARG A 203 -45.76 -24.51 14.80
CA ARG A 203 -46.15 -25.61 15.67
C ARG A 203 -46.83 -24.98 16.87
N ASN A 204 -48.16 -25.04 16.91
CA ASN A 204 -48.88 -24.84 18.17
C ASN A 204 -48.47 -26.00 19.10
N ILE A 205 -48.27 -25.67 20.38
CA ILE A 205 -47.87 -26.59 21.46
C ILE A 205 -48.77 -27.83 21.47
#